data_AF-A0A537FR22-F1
#
_entry.id   AF-A0A537FR22-F1
#
_cell.length_a   1.000
_cell.length_b   1.000
_cell.length_c   1.000
_cell.angle_alpha   90.00
_cell.angle_beta   90.00
_cell.angle_gamma   90.00
#
_symmetry.space_group_name_H-M   'P 1'
#
loop_
_entity.id
_entity.type
_entity.pdbx_description
1 polymer ?
#
loop_
_entity_poly.entity_id
_entity_poly.type
_entity_poly.pdbx_seq_one_letter_code
_entity_poly.pdbx_strand_id
1 'polypeptide(L)'
;MPKGGRSVKRSFLLKTLLVAALAMILMLPVAMIRDLVAERQARRNEAVSGIAEGWGKRQTVAGPYLAIPYERHWTVVKRETVDGKLREIRTERSESQVVRLPAASVEWTVDAEISEKARGIYKARLYGAKLQAQGAFSLPARAGLEDGASRYKWDAPRLVLGISDPLGIRAAPAVSVNGRNYDFAPGPGDSALAGGLHAPLAGLQTGREQKLEFSLSLALGGSEAFAIVPLGADTVVAMRADWPHPSFQGRFLPAKHDIGPKGFTASWKISRFAAQGAGQAASCAFPCNRMGEQISVSLIEPVGLYQQLERASKYGFLFIGLTFAAFLLFELLRRLAIHPAQYGLVGLALAMFFLLL
;
A
#
# COMPACT_ATOMS: atom_id res chain seq x y z
N MET A 1 -61.97 31.69 32.13
CA MET A 1 -61.34 30.36 31.88
C MET A 1 -61.43 30.01 30.40
N PRO A 2 -60.33 29.93 29.63
CA PRO A 2 -60.34 29.26 28.34
C PRO A 2 -59.70 27.87 28.49
N LYS A 3 -60.51 26.80 28.52
CA LYS A 3 -60.03 25.40 28.51
C LYS A 3 -59.59 24.91 27.12
N GLY A 4 -59.67 25.74 26.07
CA GLY A 4 -59.39 25.35 24.68
C GLY A 4 -57.90 25.17 24.30
N GLY A 5 -56.96 25.82 25.02
CA GLY A 5 -55.54 25.81 24.64
C GLY A 5 -54.76 24.52 24.96
N ARG A 6 -55.23 23.71 25.92
CA ARG A 6 -54.55 22.45 26.31
C ARG A 6 -54.80 21.30 25.33
N SER A 7 -55.97 21.26 24.68
CA SER A 7 -56.33 20.20 23.73
C SER A 7 -55.55 20.31 22.41
N VAL A 8 -55.46 21.53 21.86
CA VAL A 8 -54.72 21.80 20.61
C VAL A 8 -53.22 21.53 20.77
N LYS A 9 -52.60 21.93 21.90
CA LYS A 9 -51.19 21.65 22.18
C LYS A 9 -50.89 20.15 22.32
N ARG A 10 -51.78 19.37 22.96
CA ARG A 10 -51.64 17.90 23.09
C ARG A 10 -51.77 17.20 21.74
N SER A 11 -52.74 17.60 20.92
CA SER A 11 -52.94 17.04 19.57
C SER A 11 -51.73 17.31 18.66
N PHE A 12 -51.20 18.53 18.70
CA PHE A 12 -49.99 18.90 17.97
C PHE A 12 -48.78 18.08 18.45
N LEU A 13 -48.52 18.04 19.76
CA LEU A 13 -47.42 17.26 20.36
C LEU A 13 -47.46 15.79 19.93
N LEU A 14 -48.64 15.15 20.02
CA LEU A 14 -48.83 13.76 19.63
C LEU A 14 -48.51 13.55 18.14
N LYS A 15 -48.92 14.49 17.28
CA LYS A 15 -48.67 14.43 15.84
C LYS A 15 -47.18 14.61 15.51
N THR A 16 -46.49 15.56 16.14
CA THR A 16 -45.02 15.69 16.01
C THR A 16 -44.30 14.42 16.41
N LEU A 17 -44.72 13.78 17.51
CA LEU A 17 -44.11 12.55 17.99
C LEU A 17 -44.36 11.40 17.01
N LEU A 18 -45.54 11.34 16.40
CA LEU A 18 -45.87 10.36 15.38
C LEU A 18 -45.10 10.57 14.08
N VAL A 19 -44.89 11.83 13.63
CA VAL A 19 -44.02 12.15 12.49
C VAL A 19 -42.56 11.81 12.78
N ALA A 20 -42.08 12.08 14.00
CA ALA A 20 -40.73 11.71 14.42
C ALA A 20 -40.55 10.18 14.46
N ALA A 21 -41.54 9.44 14.99
CA ALA A 21 -41.55 7.98 14.96
C ALA A 21 -41.55 7.44 13.52
N LEU A 22 -42.33 8.05 12.63
CA LEU A 22 -42.36 7.69 11.21
C LEU A 22 -41.02 7.96 10.52
N ALA A 23 -40.36 9.09 10.84
CA ALA A 23 -39.02 9.38 10.35
C ALA A 23 -38.00 8.33 10.81
N MET A 24 -38.08 7.89 12.08
CA MET A 24 -37.24 6.79 12.59
C MET A 24 -37.52 5.47 11.89
N ILE A 25 -38.79 5.13 11.63
CA ILE A 25 -39.16 3.93 10.87
C ILE A 25 -38.56 3.99 9.45
N LEU A 26 -38.60 5.16 8.81
CA LEU A 26 -38.03 5.37 7.47
C LEU A 26 -36.50 5.37 7.43
N MET A 27 -35.82 5.47 8.57
CA MET A 27 -34.37 5.23 8.63
C MET A 27 -34.03 3.77 8.37
N LEU A 28 -34.94 2.82 8.64
CA LEU A 28 -34.71 1.40 8.42
C LEU A 28 -34.49 1.09 6.91
N PRO A 29 -35.37 1.50 5.97
CA PRO A 29 -35.09 1.41 4.54
C PRO A 29 -33.78 2.07 4.10
N VAL A 30 -33.44 3.24 4.64
CA VAL A 30 -32.18 3.94 4.30
C VAL A 30 -30.96 3.13 4.75
N ALA A 31 -31.02 2.51 5.93
CA ALA A 31 -29.98 1.61 6.41
C ALA A 31 -29.84 0.39 5.48
N MET A 32 -30.94 -0.24 5.06
CA MET A 32 -30.91 -1.35 4.11
C MET A 32 -30.30 -0.96 2.75
N ILE A 33 -30.55 0.26 2.27
CA ILE A 33 -29.94 0.76 1.03
C ILE A 33 -28.44 0.96 1.21
N ARG A 34 -27.97 1.47 2.36
CA ARG A 34 -26.53 1.53 2.64
C ARG A 34 -25.88 0.16 2.59
N ASP A 35 -26.52 -0.85 3.20
CA ASP A 35 -26.02 -2.22 3.20
C ASP A 35 -25.95 -2.79 1.77
N LEU A 36 -26.97 -2.54 0.94
CA LEU A 36 -26.97 -2.93 -0.47
C LEU A 36 -25.85 -2.24 -1.27
N VAL A 37 -25.60 -0.95 -1.04
CA VAL A 37 -24.50 -0.21 -1.69
C VAL A 37 -23.15 -0.79 -1.24
N ALA A 38 -22.99 -1.09 0.05
CA ALA A 38 -21.79 -1.71 0.59
C ALA A 38 -21.55 -3.10 -0.03
N GLU A 39 -22.60 -3.92 -0.15
CA GLU A 39 -22.53 -5.24 -0.79
C GLU A 39 -22.12 -5.12 -2.27
N ARG A 40 -22.68 -4.16 -3.01
CA ARG A 40 -22.28 -3.92 -4.41
C ARG A 40 -20.83 -3.44 -4.54
N GLN A 41 -20.37 -2.57 -3.63
CA GLN A 41 -18.98 -2.14 -3.60
C GLN A 41 -18.04 -3.31 -3.24
N ALA A 42 -18.45 -4.21 -2.34
CA ALA A 42 -17.71 -5.43 -2.03
C ALA A 42 -17.61 -6.35 -3.26
N ARG A 43 -18.72 -6.60 -3.96
CA ARG A 43 -18.74 -7.38 -5.22
C ARG A 43 -17.86 -6.77 -6.31
N ARG A 44 -17.84 -5.44 -6.43
CA ARG A 44 -16.90 -4.73 -7.30
C ARG A 44 -15.45 -5.03 -6.91
N ASN A 45 -15.11 -4.86 -5.63
CA ASN A 45 -13.74 -5.07 -5.15
C ASN A 45 -13.28 -6.52 -5.38
N GLU A 46 -14.17 -7.50 -5.17
CA GLU A 46 -13.91 -8.91 -5.47
C GLU A 46 -13.65 -9.13 -6.97
N ALA A 47 -14.50 -8.56 -7.84
CA ALA A 47 -14.31 -8.67 -9.28
C ALA A 47 -13.00 -8.02 -9.75
N VAL A 48 -12.64 -6.85 -9.22
CA VAL A 48 -11.37 -6.17 -9.51
C VAL A 48 -10.19 -7.01 -9.01
N SER A 49 -10.26 -7.55 -7.79
CA SER A 49 -9.23 -8.44 -7.25
C SER A 49 -9.06 -9.70 -8.11
N GLY A 50 -10.16 -10.32 -8.55
CA GLY A 50 -10.11 -11.49 -9.42
C GLY A 50 -9.52 -11.21 -10.81
N ILE A 51 -9.70 -9.99 -11.35
CA ILE A 51 -9.01 -9.58 -12.59
C ILE A 51 -7.51 -9.40 -12.30
N ALA A 52 -7.18 -8.78 -11.16
CA ALA A 52 -5.79 -8.55 -10.74
C ALA A 52 -5.02 -9.85 -10.47
N GLU A 53 -5.68 -10.92 -10.02
CA GLU A 53 -5.02 -12.22 -9.78
C GLU A 53 -4.37 -12.83 -11.03
N GLY A 54 -4.93 -12.60 -12.22
CA GLY A 54 -4.34 -13.10 -13.46
C GLY A 54 -3.27 -12.19 -14.08
N TRP A 55 -3.17 -10.93 -13.63
CA TRP A 55 -2.26 -9.93 -14.21
C TRP A 55 -1.13 -9.52 -13.25
N GLY A 56 -1.43 -9.39 -11.97
CA GLY A 56 -0.56 -8.79 -10.97
C GLY A 56 -1.38 -7.87 -10.09
N LYS A 57 -1.29 -8.08 -8.77
CA LYS A 57 -1.90 -7.23 -7.75
C LYS A 57 -1.18 -5.88 -7.67
N ARG A 58 -1.46 -5.10 -6.62
CA ARG A 58 -0.68 -3.89 -6.31
C ARG A 58 0.78 -4.27 -6.11
N GLN A 59 1.68 -3.63 -6.86
CA GLN A 59 3.12 -3.92 -6.79
C GLN A 59 3.83 -2.96 -5.87
N THR A 60 4.68 -3.53 -5.02
CA THR A 60 5.67 -2.81 -4.21
C THR A 60 7.04 -3.39 -4.52
N VAL A 61 7.96 -2.54 -4.97
CA VAL A 61 9.35 -2.88 -5.24
C VAL A 61 10.22 -2.34 -4.10
N ALA A 62 11.06 -3.19 -3.51
CA ALA A 62 12.00 -2.78 -2.46
C ALA A 62 13.44 -3.13 -2.83
N GLY A 63 14.32 -2.14 -2.71
CA GLY A 63 15.74 -2.31 -3.03
C GLY A 63 16.20 -1.43 -4.20
N PRO A 64 17.30 -1.81 -4.87
CA PRO A 64 18.10 -3.00 -4.60
C PRO A 64 19.00 -2.86 -3.35
N TYR A 65 19.37 -3.97 -2.74
CA TYR A 65 20.41 -4.04 -1.72
C TYR A 65 21.27 -5.31 -1.89
N LEU A 66 22.46 -5.34 -1.30
CA LEU A 66 23.31 -6.53 -1.29
C LEU A 66 23.07 -7.33 -0.01
N ALA A 67 22.73 -8.61 -0.17
CA ALA A 67 22.71 -9.59 0.91
C ALA A 67 24.00 -10.43 0.86
N ILE A 68 24.79 -10.40 1.92
CA ILE A 68 26.07 -11.10 2.02
C ILE A 68 25.98 -12.08 3.19
N PRO A 69 25.74 -13.38 2.90
CA PRO A 69 25.67 -14.40 3.93
C PRO A 69 27.07 -14.70 4.45
N TYR A 70 27.17 -15.01 5.74
CA TYR A 70 28.40 -15.46 6.37
C TYR A 70 28.15 -16.44 7.50
N GLU A 71 29.14 -17.28 7.75
CA GLU A 71 29.24 -18.11 8.94
C GLU A 71 30.34 -17.55 9.85
N ARG A 72 29.99 -17.20 11.08
CA ARG A 72 30.93 -16.72 12.10
C ARG A 72 31.25 -17.85 13.05
N HIS A 73 32.54 -18.17 13.21
CA HIS A 73 33.06 -19.13 14.17
C HIS A 73 33.87 -18.43 15.25
N TRP A 74 33.60 -18.72 16.52
CA TRP A 74 34.36 -18.18 17.64
C TRP A 74 34.56 -19.22 18.75
N THR A 75 35.61 -19.05 19.55
CA THR A 75 35.92 -19.93 20.67
C THR A 75 35.52 -19.27 21.98
N VAL A 76 34.63 -19.92 22.73
CA VAL A 76 34.29 -19.53 24.10
C VAL A 76 35.21 -20.28 25.05
N VAL A 77 36.00 -19.53 25.82
CA VAL A 77 36.89 -20.08 26.85
C VAL A 77 36.20 -19.95 28.20
N LYS A 78 35.83 -21.08 28.81
CA LYS A 78 35.36 -21.13 30.21
C LYS A 78 36.48 -21.66 31.08
N ARG A 79 36.79 -20.98 32.17
CA ARG A 79 37.70 -21.47 33.21
C ARG A 79 36.85 -21.87 34.41
N GLU A 80 36.88 -23.15 34.74
CA GLU A 80 36.19 -23.70 35.90
C GLU A 80 37.20 -24.42 36.79
N THR A 81 37.12 -24.19 38.09
CA THR A 81 37.94 -24.92 39.06
C THR A 81 37.22 -26.22 39.41
N VAL A 82 37.76 -27.34 38.94
CA VAL A 82 37.26 -28.69 39.26
C VAL A 82 38.35 -29.37 40.08
N ASP A 83 38.01 -29.84 41.28
CA ASP A 83 38.94 -30.50 42.21
C ASP A 83 40.18 -29.65 42.58
N GLY A 84 39.99 -28.33 42.77
CA GLY A 84 41.08 -27.41 43.15
C GLY A 84 42.09 -27.10 42.04
N LYS A 85 41.93 -27.66 40.84
CA LYS A 85 42.73 -27.34 39.65
C LYS A 85 41.93 -26.49 38.67
N LEU A 86 42.56 -25.44 38.14
CA LEU A 86 41.98 -24.61 37.10
C LEU A 86 41.89 -25.41 35.79
N ARG A 87 40.68 -25.63 35.28
CA ARG A 87 40.46 -26.32 34.00
C ARG A 87 39.93 -25.32 32.97
N GLU A 88 40.61 -25.22 31.84
CA GLU A 88 40.17 -24.39 30.71
C GLU A 88 39.38 -25.27 29.72
N ILE A 89 38.10 -24.97 29.54
CA ILE A 89 37.22 -25.60 28.55
C ILE A 89 37.08 -24.63 27.38
N ARG A 90 37.50 -25.08 26.19
CA ARG A 90 37.33 -24.34 24.94
C ARG A 90 36.17 -24.96 24.15
N THR A 91 35.12 -24.20 23.93
CA THR A 91 33.97 -24.61 23.11
C THR A 91 33.92 -23.75 21.85
N GLU A 92 33.99 -24.40 20.69
CA GLU A 92 33.76 -23.73 19.41
C GLU A 92 32.25 -23.55 19.19
N ARG A 93 31.86 -22.35 18.75
CA ARG A 93 30.49 -22.01 18.36
C ARG A 93 30.48 -21.46 16.94
N SER A 94 29.41 -21.73 16.21
CA SER A 94 29.16 -21.12 14.91
C SER A 94 27.75 -20.52 14.83
N GLU A 95 27.60 -19.51 13.97
CA GLU A 95 26.33 -18.87 13.68
C GLU A 95 26.30 -18.40 12.22
N SER A 96 25.17 -18.62 11.53
CA SER A 96 24.96 -18.13 10.17
C SER A 96 24.11 -16.86 10.19
N GLN A 97 24.59 -15.81 9.56
CA GLN A 97 23.92 -14.51 9.49
C GLN A 97 24.04 -13.90 8.09
N VAL A 98 23.35 -12.78 7.84
CA VAL A 98 23.37 -12.07 6.56
C VAL A 98 23.59 -10.59 6.81
N VAL A 99 24.68 -10.04 6.26
CA VAL A 99 24.87 -8.60 6.16
C VAL A 99 24.01 -8.06 5.04
N ARG A 100 23.30 -6.98 5.30
CA ARG A 100 22.50 -6.28 4.29
C ARG A 100 23.06 -4.90 4.10
N LEU A 101 23.56 -4.65 2.90
CA LEU A 101 24.22 -3.42 2.54
C LEU A 101 23.33 -2.66 1.55
N PRO A 102 22.77 -1.51 1.94
CA PRO A 102 21.98 -0.69 1.02
C PRO A 102 22.85 -0.14 -0.12
N ALA A 103 22.21 0.16 -1.25
CA ALA A 103 22.87 0.96 -2.30
C ALA A 103 23.30 2.32 -1.72
N ALA A 104 24.51 2.78 -2.02
CA ALA A 104 24.97 4.10 -1.63
C ALA A 104 24.16 5.20 -2.35
N SER A 105 23.83 4.94 -3.62
CA SER A 105 22.91 5.74 -4.43
C SER A 105 22.14 4.84 -5.39
N VAL A 106 20.87 5.16 -5.64
CA VAL A 106 20.06 4.51 -6.68
C VAL A 106 19.14 5.52 -7.37
N GLU A 107 19.08 5.44 -8.69
CA GLU A 107 18.18 6.21 -9.52
C GLU A 107 17.24 5.25 -10.26
N TRP A 108 15.94 5.42 -10.05
CA TRP A 108 14.89 4.66 -10.72
C TRP A 108 14.22 5.50 -11.80
N THR A 109 14.06 4.90 -12.98
CA THR A 109 13.16 5.40 -14.03
C THR A 109 12.02 4.40 -14.20
N VAL A 110 10.78 4.89 -14.12
CA VAL A 110 9.57 4.07 -14.22
C VAL A 110 8.69 4.64 -15.32
N ASP A 111 8.42 3.84 -16.35
CA ASP A 111 7.47 4.15 -17.41
C ASP A 111 6.30 3.16 -17.33
N ALA A 112 5.11 3.66 -17.00
CA ALA A 112 3.92 2.85 -16.80
C ALA A 112 2.86 3.13 -17.88
N GLU A 113 2.47 2.09 -18.60
CA GLU A 113 1.37 2.10 -19.56
C GLU A 113 0.13 1.52 -18.88
N ILE A 114 -0.94 2.31 -18.80
CA ILE A 114 -2.17 1.98 -18.09
C ILE A 114 -3.20 1.44 -19.08
N SER A 115 -3.82 0.31 -18.72
CA SER A 115 -4.90 -0.31 -19.48
C SER A 115 -6.07 -0.65 -18.57
N GLU A 116 -7.28 -0.72 -19.13
CA GLU A 116 -8.46 -1.17 -18.40
C GLU A 116 -8.87 -2.57 -18.88
N LYS A 117 -9.17 -3.46 -17.93
CA LYS A 117 -9.76 -4.77 -18.23
C LYS A 117 -11.10 -4.89 -17.52
N ALA A 118 -12.11 -5.37 -18.25
CA ALA A 118 -13.46 -5.50 -17.73
C ALA A 118 -13.83 -6.97 -17.45
N ARG A 119 -14.63 -7.18 -16.40
CA ARG A 119 -15.36 -8.43 -16.12
C ARG A 119 -16.81 -8.06 -15.81
N GLY A 120 -17.70 -8.29 -16.78
CA GLY A 120 -19.07 -7.79 -16.72
C GLY A 120 -19.10 -6.26 -16.69
N ILE A 121 -19.77 -5.68 -15.69
CA ILE A 121 -19.86 -4.22 -15.50
C ILE A 121 -18.67 -3.63 -14.73
N TYR A 122 -17.79 -4.47 -14.19
CA TYR A 122 -16.66 -4.02 -13.37
C TYR A 122 -15.41 -3.86 -14.22
N LYS A 123 -14.72 -2.72 -14.05
CA LYS A 123 -13.44 -2.43 -14.68
C LYS A 123 -12.33 -2.39 -13.64
N ALA A 124 -11.21 -3.03 -13.96
CA ALA A 124 -9.96 -2.94 -13.20
C ALA A 124 -8.92 -2.16 -14.03
N ARG A 125 -8.18 -1.25 -13.37
CA ARG A 125 -7.01 -0.63 -13.98
C ARG A 125 -5.80 -1.51 -13.76
N LEU A 126 -5.21 -1.90 -14.87
CA LEU A 126 -3.99 -2.67 -14.96
C LEU A 126 -2.90 -1.75 -15.49
N TYR A 127 -1.66 -2.06 -15.17
CA TYR A 127 -0.52 -1.39 -15.77
C TYR A 127 0.55 -2.39 -16.17
N GLY A 128 1.29 -2.02 -17.22
CA GLY A 128 2.60 -2.56 -17.53
C GLY A 128 3.65 -1.49 -17.24
N ALA A 129 4.50 -1.72 -16.25
CA ALA A 129 5.57 -0.82 -15.87
C ALA A 129 6.92 -1.36 -16.34
N LYS A 130 7.70 -0.54 -17.04
CA LYS A 130 9.11 -0.75 -17.33
C LYS A 130 9.92 0.04 -16.33
N LEU A 131 10.68 -0.66 -15.50
CA LEU A 131 11.54 -0.10 -14.47
C LEU A 131 12.99 -0.26 -14.91
N GLN A 132 13.78 0.80 -14.74
CA GLN A 132 15.22 0.78 -14.87
C GLN A 132 15.81 1.34 -13.57
N ALA A 133 16.83 0.69 -13.03
CA ALA A 133 17.56 1.21 -11.88
C ALA A 133 19.05 1.18 -12.14
N GLN A 134 19.73 2.24 -11.77
CA GLN A 134 21.18 2.34 -11.83
C GLN A 134 21.70 2.99 -10.56
N GLY A 135 22.92 2.62 -10.16
CA GLY A 135 23.47 3.12 -8.92
C GLY A 135 24.78 2.48 -8.54
N ALA A 136 25.15 2.62 -7.27
CA ALA A 136 26.36 2.03 -6.75
C ALA A 136 26.18 1.49 -5.33
N PHE A 137 26.83 0.37 -5.03
CA PHE A 137 27.07 -0.09 -3.66
C PHE A 137 28.47 0.35 -3.22
N SER A 138 28.61 0.68 -1.95
CA SER A 138 29.91 0.89 -1.30
C SER A 138 30.16 -0.31 -0.39
N LEU A 139 30.89 -1.32 -0.87
CA LEU A 139 31.21 -2.51 -0.09
C LEU A 139 32.43 -2.23 0.78
N PRO A 140 32.30 -2.12 2.12
CA PRO A 140 33.46 -2.01 2.99
C PRO A 140 34.24 -3.33 3.03
N ALA A 141 35.53 -3.26 3.36
CA ALA A 141 36.34 -4.44 3.57
C ALA A 141 35.67 -5.36 4.62
N ARG A 142 35.55 -6.65 4.29
CA ARG A 142 34.97 -7.68 5.17
C ARG A 142 33.56 -7.31 5.67
N ALA A 143 32.80 -6.64 4.80
CA ALA A 143 31.46 -6.11 5.06
C ALA A 143 31.33 -5.23 6.34
N GLY A 144 32.45 -4.72 6.87
CA GLY A 144 32.48 -3.87 8.07
C GLY A 144 32.23 -4.60 9.40
N LEU A 145 32.32 -5.93 9.45
CA LEU A 145 31.94 -6.72 10.63
C LEU A 145 33.08 -7.36 11.43
N GLU A 146 34.28 -7.53 10.86
CA GLU A 146 35.31 -8.33 11.53
C GLU A 146 35.83 -7.66 12.81
N ASP A 147 35.61 -8.34 13.95
CA ASP A 147 35.99 -7.95 15.31
C ASP A 147 37.45 -8.31 15.67
N GLY A 148 38.16 -8.98 14.75
CA GLY A 148 39.53 -9.47 14.93
C GLY A 148 39.66 -10.72 15.83
N ALA A 149 38.57 -11.20 16.42
CA ALA A 149 38.56 -12.35 17.34
C ALA A 149 37.83 -13.56 16.75
N SER A 150 36.84 -13.34 15.88
CA SER A 150 36.04 -14.37 15.24
C SER A 150 36.55 -14.68 13.83
N ARG A 151 36.40 -15.93 13.39
CA ARG A 151 36.68 -16.34 12.00
C ARG A 151 35.40 -16.24 11.18
N TYR A 152 35.45 -15.56 10.04
CA TYR A 152 34.31 -15.36 9.15
C TYR A 152 34.52 -16.12 7.85
N LYS A 153 33.53 -16.93 7.47
CA LYS A 153 33.44 -17.56 6.16
C LYS A 153 32.34 -16.84 5.38
N TRP A 154 32.74 -16.12 4.34
CA TRP A 154 31.84 -15.36 3.49
C TRP A 154 31.31 -16.21 2.34
N ASP A 155 29.99 -16.18 2.13
CA ASP A 155 29.38 -16.75 0.93
C ASP A 155 29.25 -15.69 -0.18
N ALA A 156 28.88 -16.15 -1.38
CA ALA A 156 28.67 -15.27 -2.52
C ALA A 156 27.59 -14.21 -2.22
N PRO A 157 27.89 -12.91 -2.42
CA PRO A 157 26.89 -11.85 -2.33
C PRO A 157 25.75 -12.06 -3.30
N ARG A 158 24.56 -11.59 -2.91
CA ARG A 158 23.36 -11.60 -3.73
C ARG A 158 22.85 -10.18 -3.86
N LEU A 159 22.60 -9.71 -5.07
CA LEU A 159 21.80 -8.50 -5.27
C LEU A 159 20.33 -8.90 -5.11
N VAL A 160 19.63 -8.22 -4.22
CA VAL A 160 18.27 -8.57 -3.83
C VAL A 160 17.30 -7.47 -4.23
N LEU A 161 16.17 -7.86 -4.81
CA LEU A 161 15.03 -6.98 -5.10
C LEU A 161 13.74 -7.62 -4.59
N GLY A 162 13.11 -6.98 -3.60
CA GLY A 162 11.81 -7.39 -3.08
C GLY A 162 10.69 -6.98 -4.02
N ILE A 163 9.75 -7.89 -4.27
CA ILE A 163 8.57 -7.67 -5.10
C ILE A 163 7.38 -8.28 -4.37
N SER A 164 6.35 -7.48 -4.10
CA SER A 164 5.19 -7.91 -3.31
C SER A 164 4.37 -9.01 -3.97
N ASP A 165 4.26 -9.01 -5.30
CA ASP A 165 3.58 -10.04 -6.07
C ASP A 165 4.42 -10.49 -7.28
N PRO A 166 5.29 -11.51 -7.10
CA PRO A 166 6.17 -12.01 -8.15
C PRO A 166 5.43 -12.51 -9.41
N LEU A 167 4.13 -12.83 -9.32
CA LEU A 167 3.32 -13.21 -10.49
C LEU A 167 3.25 -12.07 -11.52
N GLY A 168 3.38 -10.83 -11.07
CA GLY A 168 3.44 -9.65 -11.93
C GLY A 168 4.73 -9.53 -12.73
N ILE A 169 5.80 -10.27 -12.43
CA ILE A 169 7.07 -10.15 -13.16
C ILE A 169 6.88 -10.63 -14.60
N ARG A 170 7.06 -9.73 -15.57
CA ARG A 170 6.94 -10.02 -17.00
C ARG A 170 8.28 -10.34 -17.64
N ALA A 171 9.32 -9.63 -17.23
CA ALA A 171 10.69 -9.85 -17.68
C ALA A 171 11.67 -9.29 -16.65
N ALA A 172 12.73 -10.04 -16.36
CA ALA A 172 13.84 -9.61 -15.52
C ALA A 172 15.16 -9.98 -16.21
N PRO A 173 15.64 -9.18 -17.18
CA PRO A 173 16.95 -9.39 -17.80
C PRO A 173 18.08 -9.39 -16.76
N ALA A 174 19.24 -9.96 -17.14
CA ALA A 174 20.42 -10.00 -16.28
C ALA A 174 20.79 -8.60 -15.73
N VAL A 175 21.17 -8.54 -14.46
CA VAL A 175 21.71 -7.32 -13.85
C VAL A 175 23.19 -7.20 -14.20
N SER A 176 23.62 -6.00 -14.59
CA SER A 176 25.04 -5.70 -14.76
C SER A 176 25.60 -5.17 -13.44
N VAL A 177 26.71 -5.73 -12.98
CA VAL A 177 27.49 -5.23 -11.84
C VAL A 177 28.95 -5.11 -12.27
N ASN A 178 29.51 -3.90 -12.24
CA ASN A 178 30.83 -3.57 -12.76
C ASN A 178 31.08 -4.11 -14.20
N GLY A 179 30.06 -4.02 -15.06
CA GLY A 179 30.12 -4.47 -16.46
C GLY A 179 29.98 -5.98 -16.66
N ARG A 180 29.87 -6.78 -15.58
CA ARG A 180 29.59 -8.21 -15.66
C ARG A 180 28.10 -8.49 -15.44
N ASN A 181 27.52 -9.32 -16.28
CA ASN A 181 26.11 -9.69 -16.19
C ASN A 181 25.90 -10.88 -15.27
N TYR A 182 24.86 -10.80 -14.44
CA TYR A 182 24.41 -11.84 -13.52
C TYR A 182 22.91 -12.08 -13.73
N ASP A 183 22.52 -13.33 -13.96
CA ASP A 183 21.12 -13.68 -14.16
C ASP A 183 20.35 -13.61 -12.84
N PHE A 184 19.11 -13.15 -12.91
CA PHE A 184 18.19 -13.23 -11.78
C PHE A 184 17.67 -14.67 -11.60
N ALA A 185 17.73 -15.13 -10.37
CA ALA A 185 17.04 -16.32 -9.89
C ALA A 185 15.71 -15.95 -9.22
N PRO A 186 14.67 -16.79 -9.36
CA PRO A 186 13.41 -16.58 -8.68
C PRO A 186 13.56 -16.71 -7.16
N GLY A 187 12.70 -16.02 -6.43
CA GLY A 187 12.66 -16.06 -4.98
C GLY A 187 13.41 -14.91 -4.31
N PRO A 188 13.14 -14.67 -3.03
CA PRO A 188 13.52 -13.44 -2.34
C PRO A 188 15.04 -13.24 -2.17
N GLY A 189 15.85 -14.30 -2.22
CA GLY A 189 17.30 -14.22 -2.01
C GLY A 189 17.76 -13.82 -0.60
N ASP A 190 16.83 -13.49 0.28
CA ASP A 190 17.02 -13.08 1.66
C ASP A 190 15.77 -13.47 2.46
N SER A 191 15.94 -14.14 3.60
CA SER A 191 14.83 -14.58 4.45
C SER A 191 14.03 -13.43 5.07
N ALA A 192 14.56 -12.20 5.03
CA ALA A 192 13.79 -11.02 5.40
C ALA A 192 12.62 -10.77 4.43
N LEU A 193 12.71 -11.20 3.16
CA LEU A 193 11.67 -10.91 2.18
C LEU A 193 10.77 -12.14 1.94
N ALA A 194 9.46 -11.91 1.78
CA ALA A 194 8.50 -12.96 1.43
C ALA A 194 8.43 -13.24 -0.08
N GLY A 195 8.89 -12.30 -0.92
CA GLY A 195 8.81 -12.42 -2.37
C GLY A 195 9.76 -11.47 -3.08
N GLY A 196 10.17 -11.84 -4.30
CA GLY A 196 11.14 -11.07 -5.07
C GLY A 196 11.96 -11.93 -6.01
N LEU A 197 13.08 -11.35 -6.40
CA LEU A 197 14.11 -11.95 -7.24
C LEU A 197 15.48 -11.53 -6.72
N HIS A 198 16.49 -12.34 -7.01
CA HIS A 198 17.86 -12.05 -6.60
C HIS A 198 18.86 -12.54 -7.63
N ALA A 199 20.00 -11.87 -7.73
CA ALA A 199 21.10 -12.29 -8.61
C ALA A 199 22.30 -12.72 -7.75
N PRO A 200 22.70 -14.00 -7.78
CA PRO A 200 23.94 -14.45 -7.16
C PRO A 200 25.15 -13.83 -7.86
N LEU A 201 25.94 -13.04 -7.15
CA LEU A 201 27.12 -12.34 -7.67
C LEU A 201 28.36 -13.23 -7.57
N ALA A 202 28.32 -14.40 -8.21
CA ALA A 202 29.41 -15.38 -8.13
C ALA A 202 30.75 -14.79 -8.61
N GLY A 203 31.80 -14.98 -7.80
CA GLY A 203 33.14 -14.45 -8.05
C GLY A 203 33.36 -13.01 -7.58
N LEU A 204 32.35 -12.35 -6.99
CA LEU A 204 32.55 -11.07 -6.31
C LEU A 204 33.30 -11.28 -4.98
N GLN A 205 34.43 -10.59 -4.80
CA GLN A 205 35.27 -10.74 -3.61
C GLN A 205 34.78 -9.85 -2.45
N THR A 206 34.28 -10.44 -1.36
CA THR A 206 33.76 -9.71 -0.18
C THR A 206 34.83 -9.21 0.81
N GLY A 207 36.09 -9.57 0.59
CA GLY A 207 37.20 -9.27 1.51
C GLY A 207 37.86 -7.90 1.30
N ARG A 208 37.53 -7.16 0.24
CA ARG A 208 38.15 -5.87 -0.10
C ARG A 208 37.11 -4.77 -0.18
N GLU A 209 37.53 -3.57 0.19
CA GLU A 209 36.74 -2.38 -0.05
C GLU A 209 36.63 -2.13 -1.56
N GLN A 210 35.41 -1.93 -2.04
CA GLN A 210 35.16 -1.66 -3.46
C GLN A 210 33.83 -0.96 -3.69
N LYS A 211 33.82 -0.10 -4.71
CA LYS A 211 32.60 0.46 -5.28
C LYS A 211 32.08 -0.48 -6.37
N LEU A 212 30.80 -0.82 -6.30
CA LEU A 212 30.13 -1.72 -7.25
C LEU A 212 29.03 -0.94 -7.96
N GLU A 213 29.28 -0.56 -9.20
CA GLU A 213 28.26 0.07 -10.05
C GLU A 213 27.32 -1.00 -10.57
N PHE A 214 26.02 -0.73 -10.53
CA PHE A 214 25.01 -1.66 -11.01
C PHE A 214 24.02 -0.98 -11.95
N SER A 215 23.48 -1.76 -12.87
CA SER A 215 22.32 -1.39 -13.69
C SER A 215 21.41 -2.59 -13.90
N LEU A 216 20.12 -2.42 -13.63
CA LEU A 216 19.10 -3.45 -13.82
C LEU A 216 17.88 -2.90 -14.56
N SER A 217 17.12 -3.80 -15.16
CA SER A 217 15.83 -3.51 -15.77
C SER A 217 14.81 -4.56 -15.37
N LEU A 218 13.55 -4.17 -15.24
CA LEU A 218 12.46 -5.04 -14.83
C LEU A 218 11.16 -4.60 -15.51
N ALA A 219 10.42 -5.55 -16.06
CA ALA A 219 9.06 -5.32 -16.54
C ALA A 219 8.07 -5.94 -15.56
N LEU A 220 7.15 -5.13 -15.03
CA LEU A 220 6.13 -5.53 -14.06
C LEU A 220 4.72 -5.29 -14.57
N GLY A 221 3.85 -6.28 -14.42
CA GLY A 221 2.41 -6.14 -14.48
C GLY A 221 1.86 -5.92 -13.08
N GLY A 222 0.98 -4.94 -12.92
CA GLY A 222 0.28 -4.71 -11.67
C GLY A 222 -1.07 -4.04 -11.86
N SER A 223 -1.71 -3.72 -10.76
CA SER A 223 -3.04 -3.13 -10.73
C SER A 223 -3.18 -2.10 -9.62
N GLU A 224 -4.02 -1.10 -9.86
CA GLU A 224 -4.44 -0.02 -8.93
C GLU A 224 -3.34 0.88 -8.33
N ALA A 225 -2.23 0.34 -7.84
CA ALA A 225 -1.16 1.08 -7.20
C ALA A 225 0.21 0.48 -7.51
N PHE A 226 1.20 1.37 -7.59
CA PHE A 226 2.61 1.07 -7.71
C PHE A 226 3.37 1.78 -6.60
N ALA A 227 4.26 1.06 -5.92
CA ALA A 227 5.05 1.60 -4.82
C ALA A 227 6.52 1.19 -4.92
N ILE A 228 7.39 2.09 -4.45
CA ILE A 228 8.82 1.82 -4.27
C ILE A 228 9.18 2.10 -2.81
N VAL A 229 9.84 1.13 -2.17
CA VAL A 229 10.48 1.29 -0.88
C VAL A 229 11.94 1.66 -1.11
N PRO A 230 12.34 2.92 -0.83
CA PRO A 230 13.71 3.38 -1.04
C PRO A 230 14.63 2.80 0.04
N LEU A 231 15.23 1.64 -0.24
CA LEU A 231 16.20 1.02 0.66
C LEU A 231 17.64 1.52 0.44
N GLY A 232 17.90 2.25 -0.65
CA GLY A 232 19.18 2.92 -0.88
C GLY A 232 19.37 4.12 0.04
N ALA A 233 20.62 4.44 0.36
CA ALA A 233 20.97 5.60 1.15
C ALA A 233 20.48 6.89 0.47
N ASP A 234 20.91 7.16 -0.76
CA ASP A 234 20.30 8.23 -1.57
C ASP A 234 19.47 7.61 -2.70
N THR A 235 18.18 7.94 -2.78
CA THR A 235 17.25 7.37 -3.77
C THR A 235 16.57 8.48 -4.57
N VAL A 236 16.70 8.42 -5.89
CA VAL A 236 15.95 9.25 -6.84
C VAL A 236 14.97 8.36 -7.59
N VAL A 237 13.74 8.83 -7.77
CA VAL A 237 12.73 8.13 -8.57
C VAL A 237 12.14 9.12 -9.55
N ALA A 238 12.13 8.78 -10.83
CA ALA A 238 11.38 9.47 -11.88
C ALA A 238 10.33 8.50 -12.41
N MET A 239 9.06 8.92 -12.40
CA MET A 239 7.94 8.13 -12.89
C MET A 239 7.15 8.90 -13.93
N ARG A 240 6.75 8.21 -14.98
CA ARG A 240 5.76 8.66 -15.97
C ARG A 240 4.67 7.60 -16.09
N ALA A 241 3.42 8.04 -16.25
CA ALA A 241 2.34 7.17 -16.68
C ALA A 241 1.37 7.90 -17.59
N ASP A 242 0.74 7.19 -18.51
CA ASP A 242 -0.27 7.69 -19.46
C ASP A 242 -1.70 7.73 -18.85
N TRP A 243 -1.80 8.06 -17.55
CA TRP A 243 -3.07 8.19 -16.83
C TRP A 243 -3.22 9.57 -16.17
N PRO A 244 -4.35 10.28 -16.36
CA PRO A 244 -4.49 11.67 -15.92
C PRO A 244 -4.84 11.83 -14.43
N HIS A 245 -5.06 10.75 -13.68
CA HIS A 245 -5.58 10.80 -12.31
C HIS A 245 -4.70 10.03 -11.31
N PRO A 246 -3.46 10.49 -11.05
CA PRO A 246 -2.65 9.94 -9.98
C PRO A 246 -3.16 10.38 -8.60
N SER A 247 -3.03 9.50 -7.62
CA SER A 247 -3.09 9.81 -6.20
C SER A 247 -1.73 9.47 -5.59
N PHE A 248 -0.95 10.50 -5.28
CA PHE A 248 0.33 10.36 -4.60
C PHE A 248 0.09 10.06 -3.11
N GLN A 249 0.66 8.96 -2.63
CA GLN A 249 0.47 8.40 -1.29
C GLN A 249 1.82 7.93 -0.72
N GLY A 250 1.80 7.49 0.54
CA GLY A 250 3.00 7.07 1.27
C GLY A 250 3.64 8.21 2.04
N ARG A 251 4.84 7.97 2.59
CA ARG A 251 5.55 8.96 3.43
C ARG A 251 6.25 10.04 2.61
N PHE A 252 6.65 9.70 1.39
CA PHE A 252 7.40 10.60 0.52
C PHE A 252 6.52 11.04 -0.66
N LEU A 253 6.07 12.30 -0.62
CA LEU A 253 5.38 12.93 -1.73
C LEU A 253 6.39 13.42 -2.79
N PRO A 254 5.99 13.54 -4.07
CA PRO A 254 6.89 13.95 -5.14
C PRO A 254 7.40 15.37 -4.90
N ALA A 255 8.71 15.57 -5.09
CA ALA A 255 9.33 16.90 -5.04
C ALA A 255 8.87 17.78 -6.20
N LYS A 256 8.62 17.18 -7.37
CA LYS A 256 7.99 17.82 -8.53
C LYS A 256 7.05 16.84 -9.20
N HIS A 257 5.89 17.32 -9.66
CA HIS A 257 4.97 16.57 -10.50
C HIS A 257 4.29 17.49 -11.50
N ASP A 258 3.87 16.92 -12.63
CA ASP A 258 3.03 17.55 -13.62
C ASP A 258 1.92 16.57 -14.02
N ILE A 259 0.67 17.03 -14.03
CA ILE A 259 -0.51 16.21 -14.32
C ILE A 259 -1.26 16.87 -15.46
N GLY A 260 -1.38 16.15 -16.57
CA GLY A 260 -2.10 16.60 -17.76
C GLY A 260 -3.15 15.58 -18.22
N PRO A 261 -3.91 15.91 -19.28
CA PRO A 261 -4.96 15.03 -19.80
C PRO A 261 -4.42 13.72 -20.40
N LYS A 262 -3.14 13.67 -20.78
CA LYS A 262 -2.49 12.49 -21.37
C LYS A 262 -1.74 11.62 -20.36
N GLY A 263 -1.65 12.04 -19.09
CA GLY A 263 -0.80 11.36 -18.13
C GLY A 263 -0.22 12.26 -17.05
N PHE A 264 0.70 11.71 -16.28
CA PHE A 264 1.47 12.46 -15.30
C PHE A 264 2.96 12.14 -15.38
N THR A 265 3.77 13.07 -14.89
CA THR A 265 5.16 12.84 -14.52
C THR A 265 5.36 13.22 -13.06
N ALA A 266 6.22 12.51 -12.35
CA ALA A 266 6.53 12.78 -10.96
C ALA A 266 7.98 12.39 -10.66
N SER A 267 8.61 13.16 -9.78
CA SER A 267 9.98 12.93 -9.33
C SER A 267 10.11 13.03 -7.82
N TRP A 268 10.86 12.10 -7.24
CA TRP A 268 11.17 12.05 -5.82
C TRP A 268 12.68 12.06 -5.63
N LYS A 269 13.12 12.71 -4.56
CA LYS A 269 14.51 12.68 -4.10
C LYS A 269 14.50 12.45 -2.60
N ILE A 270 14.96 11.28 -2.18
CA ILE A 270 15.05 10.85 -0.78
C ILE A 270 16.53 10.77 -0.43
N SER A 271 16.95 11.52 0.57
CA SER A 271 18.32 11.46 1.10
C SER A 271 18.44 10.40 2.19
N ARG A 272 19.68 10.01 2.50
CA ARG A 272 19.99 9.04 3.58
C ARG A 272 19.47 9.42 4.95
N PHE A 273 19.22 10.71 5.19
CA PHE A 273 18.70 11.22 6.45
C PHE A 273 17.17 11.10 6.55
N ALA A 274 16.49 11.15 5.40
CA ALA A 274 15.05 10.95 5.31
C ALA A 274 14.67 9.46 5.24
N ALA A 275 15.50 8.66 4.55
CA ALA A 275 15.37 7.21 4.47
C ALA A 275 15.84 6.53 5.77
N GLN A 276 15.02 6.57 6.82
CA GLN A 276 15.28 5.77 8.04
C GLN A 276 15.28 4.24 7.77
N GLY A 277 14.78 3.81 6.58
CA GLY A 277 14.70 2.41 6.15
C GLY A 277 16.01 1.77 5.69
N ALA A 278 17.05 2.53 5.31
CA ALA A 278 18.31 1.94 4.81
C ALA A 278 19.07 1.15 5.90
N GLY A 279 18.98 1.57 7.16
CA GLY A 279 19.59 0.87 8.32
C GLY A 279 18.72 -0.26 8.90
N GLN A 280 17.43 -0.31 8.55
CA GLN A 280 16.46 -1.28 9.10
C GLN A 280 15.85 -2.22 8.03
N ALA A 281 16.34 -2.16 6.79
CA ALA A 281 16.05 -3.12 5.72
C ALA A 281 16.29 -4.58 6.16
N ALA A 282 17.07 -4.77 7.22
CA ALA A 282 17.42 -6.07 7.80
C ALA A 282 16.34 -6.77 8.64
N SER A 283 15.21 -6.12 8.95
CA SER A 283 14.23 -6.69 9.89
C SER A 283 12.77 -6.53 9.46
N CYS A 284 12.48 -6.59 8.15
CA CYS A 284 11.11 -6.40 7.66
C CYS A 284 10.63 -7.62 6.87
N ALA A 285 9.80 -8.47 7.47
CA ALA A 285 9.07 -9.53 6.78
C ALA A 285 8.13 -8.91 5.72
N PHE A 286 8.26 -9.33 4.45
CA PHE A 286 7.43 -8.81 3.36
C PHE A 286 5.99 -9.42 3.37
N PRO A 287 4.96 -8.72 2.85
CA PRO A 287 4.97 -7.37 2.32
C PRO A 287 5.37 -6.40 3.42
N CYS A 288 6.37 -5.54 3.18
CA CYS A 288 6.84 -4.65 4.23
C CYS A 288 5.66 -3.80 4.69
N ASN A 289 5.08 -4.13 5.85
CA ASN A 289 3.88 -3.46 6.36
C ASN A 289 4.18 -2.05 6.88
N ARG A 290 5.35 -1.50 6.52
CA ARG A 290 5.64 -0.07 6.59
C ARG A 290 5.00 0.62 5.38
N MET A 291 3.66 0.64 5.33
CA MET A 291 2.93 1.61 4.49
C MET A 291 3.44 3.05 4.71
N GLY A 292 4.10 3.32 5.86
CA GLY A 292 4.72 4.58 6.22
C GLY A 292 6.17 4.82 5.78
N GLU A 293 6.83 4.00 4.95
CA GLU A 293 8.20 4.31 4.45
C GLU A 293 8.38 4.10 2.95
N GLN A 294 7.30 4.20 2.18
CA GLN A 294 7.32 4.03 0.73
C GLN A 294 6.90 5.31 -0.01
N ILE A 295 7.32 5.39 -1.27
CA ILE A 295 6.64 6.19 -2.29
C ILE A 295 5.50 5.31 -2.84
N SER A 296 4.29 5.85 -2.96
CA SER A 296 3.18 5.13 -3.59
C SER A 296 2.42 6.04 -4.55
N VAL A 297 2.03 5.50 -5.70
CA VAL A 297 1.14 6.15 -6.65
C VAL A 297 -0.03 5.22 -6.91
N SER A 298 -1.23 5.68 -6.55
CA SER A 298 -2.47 4.98 -6.88
C SER A 298 -3.12 5.59 -8.12
N LEU A 299 -3.57 4.74 -9.03
CA LEU A 299 -4.27 5.09 -10.26
C LEU A 299 -5.77 5.15 -9.94
N ILE A 300 -6.22 6.34 -9.53
CA ILE A 300 -7.60 6.53 -9.08
C ILE A 300 -8.52 6.94 -10.23
N GLU A 301 -9.82 6.82 -9.99
CA GLU A 301 -10.84 7.50 -10.78
C GLU A 301 -11.45 8.58 -9.89
N PRO A 302 -11.43 9.86 -10.31
CA PRO A 302 -11.76 10.99 -9.44
C PRO A 302 -13.18 10.92 -8.87
N VAL A 303 -14.11 10.27 -9.56
CA VAL A 303 -15.51 10.19 -9.13
C VAL A 303 -16.14 8.83 -9.45
N GLY A 304 -15.72 7.77 -8.76
CA GLY A 304 -16.32 6.45 -8.93
C GLY A 304 -17.82 6.44 -8.58
N LEU A 305 -18.66 5.82 -9.41
CA LEU A 305 -20.11 5.72 -9.23
C LEU A 305 -20.52 5.31 -7.80
N TYR A 306 -19.88 4.26 -7.27
CA TYR A 306 -20.17 3.76 -5.93
C TYR A 306 -19.82 4.74 -4.81
N GLN A 307 -18.80 5.58 -4.99
CA GLN A 307 -18.46 6.61 -4.01
C GLN A 307 -19.51 7.74 -4.01
N GLN A 308 -20.10 8.04 -5.17
CA GLN A 308 -21.22 8.98 -5.26
C GLN A 308 -22.47 8.40 -4.58
N LEU A 309 -22.78 7.13 -4.85
CA LEU A 309 -23.89 6.40 -4.25
C LEU A 309 -23.78 6.31 -2.74
N GLU A 310 -22.59 5.96 -2.24
CA GLU A 310 -22.32 5.90 -0.80
C GLU A 310 -22.53 7.27 -0.16
N ARG A 311 -22.03 8.35 -0.75
CA ARG A 311 -22.24 9.71 -0.23
C ARG A 311 -23.72 10.09 -0.24
N ALA A 312 -24.43 9.85 -1.34
CA ALA A 312 -25.86 10.15 -1.45
C ALA A 312 -26.68 9.41 -0.38
N SER A 313 -26.45 8.10 -0.24
CA SER A 313 -27.11 7.25 0.77
C SER A 313 -26.68 7.62 2.20
N LYS A 314 -25.41 8.02 2.41
CA LYS A 314 -24.90 8.46 3.70
C LYS A 314 -25.70 9.66 4.23
N TYR A 315 -26.06 10.60 3.38
CA TYR A 315 -26.84 11.78 3.77
C TYR A 315 -28.36 11.62 3.56
N GLY A 316 -28.84 10.43 3.19
CA GLY A 316 -30.27 10.16 2.95
C GLY A 316 -31.18 10.51 4.14
N PHE A 317 -30.70 10.31 5.38
CA PHE A 317 -31.43 10.71 6.59
C PHE A 317 -31.70 12.21 6.66
N LEU A 318 -30.76 13.03 6.14
CA LEU A 318 -30.89 14.49 6.12
C LEU A 318 -31.99 14.92 5.15
N PHE A 319 -32.10 14.25 4.00
CA PHE A 319 -33.17 14.50 3.03
C PHE A 319 -34.55 14.17 3.62
N ILE A 320 -34.69 13.04 4.30
CA ILE A 320 -35.95 12.67 4.97
C ILE A 320 -36.28 13.68 6.07
N GLY A 321 -35.31 13.97 6.95
CA GLY A 321 -35.49 14.89 8.07
C GLY A 321 -35.86 16.31 7.64
N LEU A 322 -35.14 16.86 6.65
CA LEU A 322 -35.41 18.20 6.14
C LEU A 322 -36.76 18.30 5.43
N THR A 323 -37.12 17.28 4.64
CA THR A 323 -38.41 17.23 3.95
C THR A 323 -39.56 17.19 4.96
N PHE A 324 -39.43 16.38 6.01
CA PHE A 324 -40.43 16.28 7.06
C PHE A 324 -40.54 17.57 7.88
N ALA A 325 -39.39 18.20 8.19
CA ALA A 325 -39.36 19.50 8.85
C ALA A 325 -40.03 20.60 8.00
N ALA A 326 -39.81 20.61 6.69
CA ALA A 326 -40.44 21.54 5.78
C ALA A 326 -41.97 21.36 5.75
N PHE A 327 -42.47 20.13 5.62
CA PHE A 327 -43.92 19.86 5.68
C PHE A 327 -44.53 20.26 7.03
N LEU A 328 -43.83 19.99 8.13
CA LEU A 328 -44.28 20.38 9.46
C LEU A 328 -44.34 21.90 9.62
N LEU A 329 -43.36 22.63 9.07
CA LEU A 329 -43.36 24.09 9.04
C LEU A 329 -44.49 24.65 8.17
N PHE A 330 -44.74 24.06 7.00
CA PHE A 330 -45.87 24.44 6.13
C PHE A 330 -47.21 24.22 6.81
N GLU A 331 -47.38 23.09 7.51
CA GLU A 331 -48.56 22.79 8.29
C GLU A 331 -48.78 23.84 9.40
N LEU A 332 -47.71 24.26 10.10
CA LEU A 332 -47.76 25.28 11.14
C LEU A 332 -48.14 26.66 10.58
N LEU A 333 -47.57 27.06 9.44
CA LEU A 333 -47.75 28.40 8.87
C LEU A 333 -49.04 28.54 8.06
N ARG A 334 -49.42 27.52 7.28
CA ARG A 334 -50.57 27.57 6.36
C ARG A 334 -51.84 26.92 6.94
N ARG A 335 -51.77 26.31 8.14
CA ARG A 335 -52.87 25.52 8.76
C ARG A 335 -53.43 24.41 7.84
N LEU A 336 -52.60 23.89 6.93
CA LEU A 336 -52.97 22.70 6.15
C LEU A 336 -52.76 21.46 7.02
N ALA A 337 -53.83 20.74 7.32
CA ALA A 337 -53.76 19.49 8.05
C ALA A 337 -53.23 18.37 7.13
N ILE A 338 -51.94 18.07 7.20
CA ILE A 338 -51.31 17.00 6.44
C ILE A 338 -51.51 15.68 7.20
N HIS A 339 -52.08 14.67 6.56
CA HIS A 339 -52.31 13.38 7.23
C HIS A 339 -50.95 12.64 7.39
N PRO A 340 -50.67 11.96 8.52
CA PRO A 340 -49.41 11.23 8.70
C PRO A 340 -49.07 10.23 7.61
N ALA A 341 -50.09 9.62 6.98
CA ALA A 341 -49.90 8.74 5.83
C ALA A 341 -49.22 9.44 4.63
N GLN A 342 -49.43 10.75 4.45
CA GLN A 342 -48.80 11.54 3.39
C GLN A 342 -47.30 11.71 3.65
N TYR A 343 -46.89 11.93 4.91
CA TYR A 343 -45.47 11.89 5.29
C TYR A 343 -44.86 10.51 4.98
N GLY A 344 -45.60 9.44 5.24
CA GLY A 344 -45.16 8.07 4.95
C GLY A 344 -44.93 7.82 3.46
N LEU A 345 -45.88 8.25 2.62
CA LEU A 345 -45.77 8.14 1.15
C LEU A 345 -44.58 8.94 0.62
N VAL A 346 -44.38 10.18 1.07
CA VAL A 346 -43.24 10.99 0.64
C VAL A 346 -41.92 10.37 1.11
N GLY A 347 -41.86 9.91 2.35
CA GLY A 347 -40.67 9.23 2.89
C GLY A 347 -40.32 7.95 2.13
N LEU A 348 -41.32 7.17 1.74
CA LEU A 348 -41.13 5.96 0.94
C LEU A 348 -40.69 6.30 -0.50
N ALA A 349 -41.25 7.35 -1.10
CA ALA A 349 -40.79 7.85 -2.40
C ALA A 349 -39.32 8.30 -2.37
N LEU A 350 -38.89 8.99 -1.31
CA LEU A 350 -37.48 9.35 -1.10
C LEU A 350 -36.59 8.11 -0.94
N ALA A 351 -37.04 7.09 -0.19
CA ALA A 351 -36.31 5.83 -0.06
C ALA A 351 -36.18 5.10 -1.41
N MET A 352 -37.24 5.07 -2.22
CA MET A 352 -37.24 4.50 -3.57
C MET A 352 -36.25 5.20 -4.51
N PHE A 353 -36.14 6.52 -4.42
CA PHE A 353 -35.14 7.28 -5.18
C PHE A 353 -33.70 6.80 -4.88
N PHE A 354 -33.36 6.63 -3.61
CA PHE A 354 -32.04 6.12 -3.21
C PHE A 354 -31.82 4.65 -3.59
N LEU A 355 -32.88 3.85 -3.68
CA LEU A 355 -32.81 2.44 -4.08
C LEU A 355 -32.54 2.28 -5.59
N LEU A 356 -33.02 3.21 -6.41
CA LEU A 356 -32.88 3.16 -7.88
C LEU A 356 -31.54 3.71 -8.39
N LEU A 357 -30.84 4.50 -7.58
CA LEU A 357 -29.48 4.98 -7.85
C LEU A 357 -28.49 3.80 -7.73
#